data_AF-B8AZS7-F1
#
_entry.id   AF-B8AZS7-F1
#
_cell.length_a   1.000
_cell.length_b   1.000
_cell.length_c   1.000
_cell.angle_alpha   90.00
_cell.angle_beta   90.00
_cell.angle_gamma   90.00
#
_symmetry.space_group_name_H-M   'P 1'
#
loop_
_entity.id
_entity.type
_entity.pdbx_description
1 polymer ?
#
loop_
_entity_poly.entity_id
_entity_poly.type
_entity_poly.pdbx_seq_one_letter_code
_entity_poly.pdbx_strand_id
1 'polypeptide(L)'
;MVPGLRSEGARSPVYNSEDEEFSIEMHHGGFFMGNGVNRAYVDGRVSWFDHCESDSWSLLWVDDFIEELGYEKSDNTKIYWLLHGKQLSDGLRRVKCDADTNSIVALVPRV
;
A
#
# COMPACT_ATOMS: atom_id res chain seq x y z
N MET A 1 13.44 0.35 10.88
CA MET A 1 13.35 -1.10 10.62
C MET A 1 13.12 -1.27 9.13
N VAL A 2 13.63 -2.33 8.49
CA VAL A 2 13.34 -2.58 7.07
C VAL A 2 11.98 -3.27 7.00
N PRO A 3 11.00 -2.76 6.24
CA PRO A 3 9.72 -3.43 6.07
C PRO A 3 9.92 -4.81 5.46
N GLY A 4 9.11 -5.77 5.88
CA GLY A 4 9.22 -7.16 5.43
C GLY A 4 7.92 -7.73 4.90
N LEU A 5 7.99 -8.54 3.84
CA LEU A 5 6.85 -9.30 3.35
C LEU A 5 6.38 -10.32 4.39
N ARG A 6 5.13 -10.19 4.82
CA ARG A 6 4.50 -11.12 5.76
C ARG A 6 4.34 -12.50 5.12
N SER A 7 4.82 -13.52 5.81
CA SER A 7 4.60 -14.91 5.40
C SER A 7 3.11 -15.28 5.42
N GLU A 8 2.70 -16.12 4.48
CA GLU A 8 1.31 -16.59 4.39
C GLU A 8 0.87 -17.29 5.68
N GLY A 9 -0.27 -16.90 6.22
CA GLY A 9 -0.81 -17.44 7.48
C GLY A 9 -0.18 -16.89 8.76
N ALA A 10 0.85 -16.04 8.67
CA ALA A 10 1.39 -15.36 9.84
C ALA A 10 0.39 -14.34 10.41
N ARG A 11 0.45 -14.12 11.73
CA ARG A 11 -0.38 -13.12 12.40
C ARG A 11 0.08 -11.71 12.06
N SER A 12 -0.86 -10.78 11.95
CA SER A 12 -0.52 -9.36 11.90
C SER A 12 0.26 -8.94 13.16
N PRO A 13 1.31 -8.12 13.02
CA PRO A 13 1.95 -7.48 14.15
C PRO A 13 0.94 -6.57 14.88
N VAL A 14 1.21 -6.33 16.15
CA VAL A 14 0.48 -5.37 16.98
C VAL A 14 1.40 -4.17 17.15
N TYR A 15 0.97 -3.03 16.64
CA TYR A 15 1.66 -1.76 16.82
C TYR A 15 1.06 -1.04 18.03
N ASN A 16 1.92 -0.49 18.89
CA ASN A 16 1.52 0.39 19.98
C ASN A 16 1.29 1.81 19.46
N SER A 17 0.66 2.66 20.27
CA SER A 17 0.44 4.06 19.93
C SER A 17 1.72 4.89 19.80
N GLU A 18 2.79 4.42 20.42
CA GLU A 18 4.12 5.03 20.34
C GLU A 18 4.91 4.51 19.14
N ASP A 19 4.48 3.40 18.53
CA ASP A 19 5.13 2.84 17.37
C ASP A 19 4.68 3.65 16.16
N GLU A 20 5.60 4.43 15.60
CA GLU A 20 5.44 5.14 14.32
C GLU A 20 5.49 4.17 13.13
N GLU A 21 4.99 2.94 13.34
CA GLU A 21 5.00 1.83 12.40
C GLU A 21 3.57 1.47 11.95
N PHE A 22 3.47 0.97 10.72
CA PHE A 22 2.22 0.47 10.16
C PHE A 22 2.48 -0.70 9.21
N SER A 23 1.40 -1.41 8.86
CA SER A 23 1.42 -2.39 7.78
C SER A 23 0.80 -1.81 6.52
N ILE A 24 1.34 -2.19 5.36
CA ILE A 24 0.75 -1.95 4.04
C ILE A 24 0.02 -3.20 3.58
N GLU A 25 -1.26 -3.05 3.23
CA GLU A 25 -2.00 -4.02 2.43
C GLU A 25 -1.81 -3.70 0.95
N MET A 26 -1.11 -4.55 0.20
CA MET A 26 -0.83 -4.34 -1.21
C MET A 26 -1.68 -5.27 -2.08
N HIS A 27 -2.53 -4.67 -2.92
CA HIS A 27 -3.31 -5.38 -3.93
C HIS A 27 -2.55 -5.37 -5.26
N HIS A 28 -2.24 -6.54 -5.81
CA HIS A 28 -1.38 -6.66 -7.00
C HIS A 28 -1.73 -7.88 -7.87
N GLY A 29 -1.13 -7.97 -9.07
CA GLY A 29 -1.28 -9.11 -9.98
C GLY A 29 -2.64 -9.24 -10.69
N GLY A 30 -3.61 -8.37 -10.38
CA GLY A 30 -4.92 -8.28 -11.01
C GLY A 30 -5.07 -7.07 -11.92
N PHE A 31 -6.31 -6.77 -12.29
CA PHE A 31 -6.64 -5.63 -13.16
C PHE A 31 -7.94 -4.94 -12.76
N PHE A 32 -8.11 -3.68 -13.17
CA PHE A 32 -9.35 -2.94 -12.97
C PHE A 32 -10.40 -3.29 -14.02
N MET A 33 -11.63 -3.52 -13.58
CA MET A 33 -12.81 -3.73 -14.44
C MET A 33 -13.92 -2.75 -14.05
N GLY A 34 -14.75 -2.36 -15.02
CA GLY A 34 -15.90 -1.48 -14.80
C GLY A 34 -15.53 0.00 -14.67
N ASN A 35 -16.53 0.86 -14.45
CA ASN A 35 -16.35 2.30 -14.30
C ASN A 35 -17.29 2.90 -13.24
N GLY A 36 -16.92 4.06 -12.70
CA GLY A 36 -17.66 4.74 -11.65
C GLY A 36 -17.90 3.84 -10.44
N VAL A 37 -19.15 3.77 -9.99
CA VAL A 37 -19.60 2.94 -8.87
C VAL A 37 -19.43 1.43 -9.11
N ASN A 38 -19.33 0.99 -10.37
CA ASN A 38 -19.14 -0.42 -10.73
C ASN A 38 -17.66 -0.79 -10.91
N ARG A 39 -16.73 0.07 -10.50
CA ARG A 39 -15.29 -0.21 -10.60
C ARG A 39 -14.88 -1.26 -9.56
N ALA A 40 -14.19 -2.30 -10.02
CA ALA A 40 -13.62 -3.37 -9.20
C ALA A 40 -12.16 -3.66 -9.58
N TYR A 41 -11.40 -4.24 -8.64
CA TYR A 41 -10.10 -4.85 -8.90
C TYR A 41 -10.28 -6.37 -8.85
N VAL A 42 -9.96 -7.08 -9.93
CA VAL A 42 -10.29 -8.49 -10.11
C VAL A 42 -9.04 -9.31 -10.41
N ASP A 43 -9.09 -10.61 -10.09
CA ASP A 43 -8.00 -11.59 -10.24
C ASP A 43 -6.69 -11.19 -9.55
N GLY A 44 -6.78 -10.28 -8.58
CA GLY A 44 -5.65 -9.82 -7.79
C GLY A 44 -5.30 -10.74 -6.62
N ARG A 45 -4.13 -10.47 -6.05
CA ARG A 45 -3.64 -11.03 -4.78
C ARG A 45 -3.45 -9.91 -3.78
N VAL A 46 -3.46 -10.28 -2.50
CA VAL A 46 -3.16 -9.38 -1.39
C VAL A 46 -1.91 -9.88 -0.70
N SER A 47 -0.93 -9.00 -0.57
CA SER A 47 0.29 -9.22 0.20
C SER A 47 0.41 -8.13 1.27
N TRP A 48 1.05 -8.44 2.38
CA TRP A 48 1.22 -7.51 3.50
C TRP A 48 2.69 -7.22 3.72
N PHE A 49 3.05 -5.95 3.84
CA PHE A 49 4.38 -5.51 4.27
C PHE A 49 4.27 -4.89 5.65
N ASP A 50 5.03 -5.42 6.59
CA ASP A 50 4.98 -5.05 8.01
C ASP A 50 6.17 -4.18 8.41
N HIS A 51 6.06 -3.47 9.54
CA HIS A 51 7.11 -2.62 10.10
C HIS A 51 7.52 -1.45 9.19
N CYS A 52 6.55 -0.88 8.46
CA CYS A 52 6.75 0.36 7.71
C CYS A 52 6.78 1.54 8.67
N GLU A 53 7.91 2.24 8.76
CA GLU A 53 8.04 3.43 9.60
C GLU A 53 7.55 4.70 8.87
N SER A 54 6.79 5.55 9.56
CA SER A 54 6.26 6.79 8.99
C SER A 54 7.33 7.74 8.47
N ASP A 55 8.46 7.82 9.18
CA ASP A 55 9.55 8.73 8.86
C ASP A 55 10.37 8.31 7.64
N SER A 56 10.36 7.00 7.31
CA SER A 56 11.06 6.47 6.14
C SER A 56 10.14 6.16 4.96
N TRP A 57 8.82 6.26 5.15
CA TRP A 57 7.84 5.94 4.12
C TRP A 57 7.99 6.82 2.87
N SER A 58 8.17 6.18 1.73
CA SER A 58 8.28 6.83 0.43
C SER A 58 7.94 5.86 -0.70
N LEU A 59 7.84 6.37 -1.93
CA LEU A 59 7.61 5.52 -3.11
C LEU A 59 8.74 4.50 -3.35
N LEU A 60 9.94 4.78 -2.86
CA LEU A 60 11.08 3.86 -3.00
C LEU A 60 10.81 2.51 -2.31
N TRP A 61 10.13 2.53 -1.15
CA TRP A 61 9.70 1.29 -0.50
C TRP A 61 8.72 0.51 -1.35
N VAL A 62 7.82 1.20 -2.05
CA VAL A 62 6.85 0.53 -2.94
C VAL A 62 7.58 -0.13 -4.11
N ASP A 63 8.60 0.51 -4.66
CA ASP A 63 9.40 -0.09 -5.73
C ASP A 63 10.12 -1.37 -5.25
N ASP A 64 10.64 -1.37 -4.02
CA ASP A 64 11.26 -2.56 -3.41
C ASP A 64 10.23 -3.67 -3.15
N PHE A 65 9.02 -3.33 -2.72
CA PHE A 65 7.91 -4.28 -2.55
C PHE A 65 7.51 -4.95 -3.87
N ILE A 66 7.49 -4.18 -4.96
CA ILE A 66 7.21 -4.68 -6.31
C ILE A 66 8.23 -5.75 -6.70
N GLU A 67 9.53 -5.50 -6.45
CA GLU A 67 10.59 -6.48 -6.72
C GLU A 67 10.50 -7.71 -5.83
N GLU A 68 10.23 -7.55 -4.53
CA GLU A 68 10.10 -8.66 -3.59
C GLU A 68 8.93 -9.59 -3.96
N LEU A 69 7.87 -9.03 -4.54
CA LEU A 69 6.75 -9.80 -5.09
C LEU A 69 7.03 -10.42 -6.48
N GLY A 70 8.22 -10.18 -7.05
CA GLY A 70 8.68 -10.76 -8.31
C GLY A 70 8.27 -9.98 -9.56
N TYR A 71 7.87 -8.72 -9.44
CA TYR A 71 7.57 -7.85 -10.58
C TYR A 71 8.78 -6.98 -10.95
N GLU A 72 8.85 -6.60 -12.22
CA GLU A 72 9.89 -5.69 -12.71
C GLU A 72 9.54 -4.22 -12.36
N LYS A 73 10.51 -3.46 -11.84
CA LYS A 73 10.37 -2.00 -11.66
C LYS A 73 10.15 -1.35 -13.03
N SER A 74 9.14 -0.50 -13.13
CA SER A 74 8.84 0.23 -14.37
C SER A 74 8.31 1.62 -14.05
N ASP A 75 8.84 2.63 -14.74
CA ASP A 75 8.34 4.01 -14.68
C ASP A 75 6.87 4.12 -15.14
N ASN A 76 6.37 3.10 -15.85
CA ASN A 76 4.98 3.01 -16.28
C ASN A 76 4.05 2.36 -15.24
N THR A 77 4.59 1.81 -14.15
CA THR A 77 3.78 1.23 -13.07
C THR A 77 2.97 2.33 -12.40
N LYS A 78 1.66 2.13 -12.34
CA LYS A 78 0.73 3.10 -11.74
C LYS A 78 0.40 2.65 -10.33
N ILE A 79 0.93 3.37 -9.36
CA ILE A 79 0.66 3.14 -7.95
C ILE A 79 -0.57 3.96 -7.55
N TYR A 80 -1.46 3.30 -6.82
CA TYR A 80 -2.68 3.92 -6.31
C TYR A 80 -2.85 3.62 -4.83
N TRP A 81 -3.22 4.65 -4.07
CA TRP A 81 -3.62 4.55 -2.68
C TRP A 81 -5.13 4.62 -2.56
N LEU A 82 -5.72 3.71 -1.79
CA LEU A 82 -7.13 3.76 -1.43
C LEU A 82 -7.28 4.53 -0.12
N LEU A 83 -7.98 5.67 -0.16
CA LEU A 83 -8.25 6.45 1.05
C LEU A 83 -9.05 5.64 2.08
N HIS A 84 -8.70 5.81 3.36
CA HIS A 84 -9.39 5.13 4.45
C HIS A 84 -10.90 5.42 4.45
N GLY A 85 -11.71 4.38 4.63
CA GLY A 85 -13.18 4.47 4.63
C GLY A 85 -13.81 4.77 3.27
N LYS A 86 -13.04 4.74 2.17
CA LYS A 86 -13.54 4.96 0.81
C LYS A 86 -13.53 3.67 -0.01
N GLN A 87 -14.23 3.70 -1.14
CA GLN A 87 -14.32 2.58 -2.08
C GLN A 87 -13.44 2.83 -3.31
N LEU A 88 -13.20 1.80 -4.13
CA LEU A 88 -12.41 1.94 -5.36
C LEU A 88 -12.98 3.00 -6.33
N SER A 89 -14.29 3.23 -6.28
CA SER A 89 -14.99 4.19 -7.13
C SER A 89 -14.71 5.66 -6.81
N ASP A 90 -14.45 6.00 -5.54
CA ASP A 90 -14.33 7.40 -5.06
C ASP A 90 -13.05 7.69 -4.25
N GLY A 91 -12.39 6.64 -3.77
CA GLY A 91 -11.25 6.71 -2.86
C GLY A 91 -9.87 6.55 -3.50
N LEU A 92 -9.80 6.05 -4.73
CA LEU A 92 -8.51 5.75 -5.36
C LEU A 92 -7.77 7.05 -5.73
N ARG A 93 -6.54 7.21 -5.27
CA ARG A 93 -5.65 8.36 -5.55
C ARG A 93 -4.35 7.84 -6.15
N ARG A 94 -3.89 8.48 -7.23
CA ARG A 94 -2.62 8.10 -7.85
C ARG A 94 -1.48 8.72 -7.02
N VAL A 95 -0.49 7.90 -6.68
CA VAL A 95 0.72 8.32 -5.94
C VAL A 95 1.86 8.46 -6.94
N LYS A 96 2.56 9.59 -6.94
CA LYS A 96 3.61 9.88 -7.94
C LYS A 96 4.81 10.65 -7.39
N CYS A 97 4.68 11.26 -6.23
CA CYS A 97 5.74 12.03 -5.60
C CYS A 97 5.64 11.96 -4.08
N ASP A 98 6.68 12.46 -3.42
CA ASP A 98 6.80 12.43 -1.96
C ASP A 98 5.67 13.18 -1.24
N ALA A 99 5.11 14.21 -1.87
CA ALA A 99 3.96 14.92 -1.30
C ALA A 99 2.72 14.01 -1.17
N ASP A 100 2.55 13.07 -2.09
CA ASP A 100 1.45 12.10 -2.03
C ASP A 100 1.70 11.09 -0.89
N THR A 101 2.94 10.60 -0.73
CA THR A 101 3.29 9.65 0.34
C THR A 101 3.21 10.27 1.73
N ASN A 102 3.62 11.53 1.89
CA ASN A 102 3.46 12.27 3.14
C ASN A 102 1.99 12.44 3.54
N SER A 103 1.12 12.64 2.55
CA SER A 103 -0.34 12.72 2.79
C SER A 103 -0.94 11.38 3.23
N ILE A 104 -0.35 10.25 2.81
CA ILE A 104 -0.75 8.90 3.24
C ILE A 104 -0.38 8.68 4.70
N VAL A 105 0.84 9.03 5.09
CA VAL A 105 1.31 8.91 6.49
C VAL A 105 0.45 9.73 7.45
N ALA A 106 0.02 10.93 7.03
CA ALA A 106 -0.89 11.76 7.83
C ALA A 106 -2.27 11.11 8.11
N LEU A 107 -2.66 10.09 7.32
CA LEU A 107 -3.91 9.34 7.52
C LEU A 107 -3.74 8.11 8.42
N VAL A 108 -2.51 7.73 8.76
CA VAL A 108 -2.25 6.65 9.71
C VAL A 108 -2.76 7.12 11.08
N PRO A 109 -3.74 6.44 11.69
CA PRO A 109 -4.28 6.86 12.98
C PRO A 109 -3.17 6.87 14.02
N ARG A 110 -2.86 8.06 14.55
CA ARG A 110 -2.08 8.20 15.78
C ARG A 110 -3.06 7.99 16.94
N VAL A 111 -3.07 6.80 17.52
CA VAL A 111 -3.87 6.47 18.71
C VAL A 111 -3.34 7.16 19.95
#